data_AF-A0A9Q0EXS7-F1
#
_entry.id   AF-A0A9Q0EXS7-F1
#
_cell.length_a   1.000
_cell.length_b   1.000
_cell.length_c   1.000
_cell.angle_alpha   90.00
_cell.angle_beta   90.00
_cell.angle_gamma   90.00
#
_symmetry.space_group_name_H-M   'P 1'
#
loop_
_entity.id
_entity.type
_entity.pdbx_description
1 polymer ?
#
loop_
_entity_poly.entity_id
_entity_poly.type
_entity_poly.pdbx_seq_one_letter_code
_entity_poly.pdbx_strand_id
1 'polypeptide(L)'
;MPWSATLPSVLLPPRTTYFAPLFVVCWFIFASSVTQALLCLPCDQSKCEELPLGACKGSAVPGICGCCRVCARQRNESCGGVFGLHGTCDRGLRCVIRPPENGDGITQHEVGVCEESRPDCSKARCEVQFSPRCPEDSVLIEGYAPAGQCCPLPSRCVCRPSGCLRKLCQPGHLTILVTKATGRPGECCDLYECKPVYSVDCSAVECPLVHQGNCPPDSYETQVRLTADGCCTLPTRCECLPTGVCVVPSCPPGTDPQMVANGNTTPGSCCDHYQCVNGETHTHTH
;
A
#
# COMPACT_ATOMS: atom_id res chain seq x y z
N MET A 1 95.06 -17.37 -44.01
CA MET A 1 94.95 -17.36 -45.49
C MET A 1 95.02 -18.80 -45.97
N PRO A 2 94.23 -19.29 -46.94
CA PRO A 2 93.06 -18.71 -47.60
C PRO A 2 91.81 -19.64 -47.59
N TRP A 3 90.72 -19.06 -48.08
CA TRP A 3 89.50 -19.56 -48.72
C TRP A 3 89.44 -21.06 -49.07
N SER A 4 88.30 -21.76 -48.90
CA SER A 4 87.15 -21.59 -49.79
C SER A 4 85.85 -22.11 -49.17
N ALA A 5 84.80 -21.32 -49.33
CA ALA A 5 83.43 -21.67 -49.01
C ALA A 5 82.79 -22.41 -50.19
N THR A 6 82.13 -23.53 -49.92
CA THR A 6 81.25 -24.23 -50.85
C THR A 6 79.88 -24.38 -50.20
N LEU A 7 78.86 -23.79 -50.83
CA LEU A 7 77.44 -23.93 -50.52
C LEU A 7 76.96 -25.36 -50.83
N PRO A 8 75.98 -25.87 -50.07
CA PRO A 8 74.88 -26.57 -50.71
C PRO A 8 73.53 -25.98 -50.31
N SER A 9 72.78 -25.65 -51.37
CA SER A 9 71.33 -25.84 -51.55
C SER A 9 70.42 -25.70 -50.33
N VAL A 10 69.78 -24.53 -50.31
CA VAL A 10 68.54 -24.23 -49.58
C VAL A 10 67.46 -25.25 -49.96
N LEU A 11 67.04 -26.08 -49.00
CA LEU A 11 65.78 -26.81 -49.04
C LEU A 11 64.75 -26.03 -48.20
N LEU A 12 63.78 -25.43 -48.87
CA LEU A 12 62.60 -24.86 -48.22
C LEU A 12 61.74 -26.00 -47.63
N PRO A 13 61.29 -25.90 -46.35
CA PRO A 13 60.12 -26.65 -45.91
C PRO A 13 58.83 -26.00 -46.47
N PRO A 14 57.75 -26.79 -46.63
CA PRO A 14 56.52 -26.32 -47.24
C PRO A 14 55.85 -25.26 -46.36
N ARG A 15 55.18 -24.31 -47.00
CA ARG A 15 54.20 -23.40 -46.38
C ARG A 15 53.13 -24.23 -45.65
N THR A 16 53.34 -24.52 -44.37
CA THR A 16 52.26 -24.92 -43.48
C THR A 16 51.51 -23.67 -43.05
N THR A 17 50.21 -23.75 -43.30
CA THR A 17 49.19 -22.72 -43.19
C THR A 17 49.01 -22.24 -41.75
N TYR A 18 49.32 -20.97 -41.48
CA TYR A 18 49.00 -20.23 -40.25
C TYR A 18 47.48 -19.92 -40.13
N PHE A 19 46.61 -20.92 -40.27
CA PHE A 19 45.15 -20.73 -40.21
C PHE A 19 44.49 -21.25 -38.92
N ALA A 20 45.24 -21.89 -38.02
CA ALA A 20 44.68 -22.49 -36.80
C ALA A 20 44.54 -21.56 -35.56
N PRO A 21 45.30 -20.47 -35.33
CA PRO A 21 45.22 -19.76 -34.05
C PRO A 21 44.01 -18.83 -33.95
N LEU A 22 43.54 -18.28 -35.08
CA LEU A 22 42.41 -17.36 -35.10
C LEU A 22 41.07 -18.06 -34.83
N PHE A 23 40.88 -19.28 -35.32
CA PHE A 23 39.64 -20.03 -35.06
C PHE A 23 39.53 -20.47 -33.60
N VAL A 24 40.64 -20.84 -32.95
CA VAL A 24 40.64 -21.23 -31.53
C VAL A 24 40.41 -20.02 -30.63
N VAL A 25 41.04 -18.88 -30.93
CA VAL A 25 40.81 -17.62 -30.19
C VAL A 25 39.38 -17.13 -30.39
N CYS A 26 38.84 -17.22 -31.61
CA CYS A 26 37.47 -16.81 -31.89
C CYS A 26 36.44 -17.74 -31.22
N TRP A 27 36.73 -19.05 -31.10
CA TRP A 27 35.89 -20.00 -30.36
C TRP A 27 35.92 -19.76 -28.85
N PHE A 28 37.08 -19.41 -28.28
CA PHE A 28 37.18 -18.98 -26.87
C PHE A 28 36.46 -17.65 -26.60
N ILE A 29 36.55 -16.67 -27.51
CA ILE A 29 35.84 -15.39 -27.39
C ILE A 29 34.32 -15.60 -27.53
N PHE A 30 33.86 -16.38 -28.52
CA PHE A 30 32.43 -16.72 -28.67
C PHE A 30 31.89 -17.57 -27.51
N ALA A 31 32.69 -18.46 -26.92
CA ALA A 31 32.29 -19.23 -25.74
C ALA A 31 32.18 -18.37 -24.47
N SER A 32 32.97 -17.29 -24.37
CA SER A 32 32.97 -16.41 -23.19
C SER A 32 31.76 -15.46 -23.11
N SER A 33 31.05 -15.22 -24.22
CA SER A 33 29.91 -14.28 -24.28
C SER A 33 28.56 -14.82 -23.80
N VAL A 34 28.49 -16.06 -23.28
CA VAL A 34 27.20 -16.72 -22.95
C VAL A 34 26.94 -16.87 -21.44
N THR A 35 27.70 -16.20 -20.56
CA THR A 35 27.53 -16.37 -19.09
C THR A 35 27.02 -15.10 -18.39
N GLN A 36 25.76 -14.74 -18.63
CA GLN A 36 25.04 -13.73 -17.83
C GLN A 36 23.64 -14.21 -17.38
N ALA A 37 23.40 -15.52 -17.29
CA ALA A 37 22.06 -16.05 -17.05
C ALA A 37 21.57 -16.05 -15.59
N LEU A 38 22.38 -15.61 -14.62
CA LEU A 38 22.12 -15.82 -13.18
C LEU A 38 22.15 -14.54 -12.32
N LEU A 39 22.26 -13.35 -12.93
CA LEU A 39 22.25 -12.08 -12.20
C LEU A 39 20.94 -11.32 -12.42
N CYS A 40 20.37 -10.79 -11.35
CA CYS A 40 19.18 -9.94 -11.46
C CYS A 40 19.51 -8.66 -12.26
N LEU A 41 18.62 -8.32 -13.20
CA LEU A 41 18.72 -7.07 -13.95
C LEU A 41 18.40 -5.86 -13.03
N PRO A 42 18.87 -4.65 -13.40
CA PRO A 42 18.44 -3.42 -12.76
C PRO A 42 16.91 -3.35 -12.74
N CYS A 43 16.35 -3.03 -11.58
CA CYS A 43 14.91 -2.98 -11.40
C CYS A 43 14.30 -1.79 -12.15
N ASP A 44 13.27 -2.07 -12.95
CA ASP A 44 12.41 -1.07 -13.59
C ASP A 44 10.97 -1.30 -13.13
N GLN A 45 10.49 -0.44 -12.21
CA GLN A 45 9.18 -0.59 -11.57
C GLN A 45 8.01 -0.38 -12.55
N SER A 46 8.23 0.32 -13.67
CA SER A 46 7.18 0.56 -14.66
C SER A 46 6.70 -0.70 -15.38
N LYS A 47 7.50 -1.78 -15.32
CA LYS A 47 7.19 -3.09 -15.91
C LYS A 47 6.52 -4.04 -14.93
N CYS A 48 6.28 -3.63 -13.70
CA CYS A 48 5.62 -4.46 -12.71
C CYS A 48 4.11 -4.37 -12.87
N GLU A 49 3.44 -5.51 -12.77
CA GLU A 49 1.98 -5.57 -12.67
C GLU A 49 1.52 -4.95 -11.34
N GLU A 50 0.52 -4.08 -11.39
CA GLU A 50 -0.06 -3.47 -10.19
C GLU A 50 -1.04 -4.44 -9.52
N LEU A 51 -0.74 -4.82 -8.28
CA LEU A 51 -1.62 -5.70 -7.50
C LEU A 51 -2.80 -4.90 -6.93
N PRO A 52 -4.07 -5.23 -7.26
CA PRO A 52 -5.22 -4.53 -6.71
C PRO A 52 -5.38 -4.77 -5.21
N LEU A 53 -6.09 -3.85 -4.54
CA LEU A 53 -6.43 -3.96 -3.10
C LEU A 53 -7.17 -5.28 -2.83
N GLY A 54 -6.58 -6.14 -1.99
CA GLY A 54 -7.16 -7.44 -1.64
C GLY A 54 -6.84 -8.59 -2.60
N ALA A 55 -5.99 -8.39 -3.62
CA ALA A 55 -5.59 -9.46 -4.54
C ALA A 55 -4.82 -10.61 -3.86
N CYS A 56 -4.06 -10.28 -2.82
CA CYS A 56 -3.29 -11.25 -2.06
C CYS A 56 -4.03 -11.65 -0.78
N LYS A 57 -4.06 -12.95 -0.49
CA LYS A 57 -4.59 -13.49 0.77
C LYS A 57 -3.87 -12.93 2.01
N GLY A 58 -2.63 -12.48 1.85
CA GLY A 58 -1.94 -11.71 2.86
C GLY A 58 -1.02 -10.65 2.26
N SER A 59 0.20 -10.49 2.76
CA SER A 59 1.01 -9.32 2.37
C SER A 59 1.66 -9.45 0.98
N ALA A 60 1.98 -8.31 0.38
CA ALA A 60 2.75 -8.24 -0.85
C ALA A 60 4.24 -8.09 -0.51
N VAL A 61 5.05 -9.07 -0.93
CA VAL A 61 6.49 -9.18 -0.66
C VAL A 61 7.30 -9.00 -1.94
N PRO A 62 8.56 -8.56 -1.86
CA PRO A 62 9.45 -8.56 -3.01
C PRO A 62 9.57 -9.96 -3.62
N GLY A 63 9.50 -10.05 -4.95
CA GLY A 63 9.78 -11.27 -5.69
C GLY A 63 11.26 -11.66 -5.68
N ILE A 64 11.64 -12.69 -6.44
CA ILE A 64 12.98 -13.31 -6.48
C ILE A 64 14.12 -12.29 -6.64
N CYS A 65 13.96 -11.32 -7.53
CA CYS A 65 14.96 -10.27 -7.77
C CYS A 65 14.72 -8.97 -6.98
N GLY A 66 13.75 -8.95 -6.07
CA GLY A 66 13.46 -7.79 -5.22
C GLY A 66 12.81 -6.59 -5.94
N CYS A 67 12.47 -6.71 -7.23
CA CYS A 67 11.94 -5.59 -8.01
C CYS A 67 10.42 -5.44 -7.88
N CYS A 68 9.67 -6.39 -8.45
CA CYS A 68 8.21 -6.36 -8.40
C CYS A 68 7.68 -7.00 -7.12
N ARG A 69 6.50 -6.54 -6.69
CA ARG A 69 5.78 -7.14 -5.57
C ARG A 69 4.95 -8.32 -6.04
N VAL A 70 4.97 -9.39 -5.26
CA VAL A 70 4.20 -10.61 -5.48
C VAL A 70 3.50 -11.01 -4.18
N CYS A 71 2.46 -11.84 -4.26
CA CYS A 71 1.79 -12.33 -3.06
C CYS A 71 2.71 -13.22 -2.24
N ALA A 72 2.72 -13.01 -0.93
CA ALA A 72 3.50 -13.82 -0.01
C ALA A 72 2.89 -15.22 0.18
N ARG A 73 3.76 -16.21 0.36
CA ARG A 73 3.40 -17.59 0.62
C ARG A 73 2.77 -17.75 2.00
N GLN A 74 1.65 -18.45 2.05
CA GLN A 74 0.84 -18.63 3.25
C GLN A 74 1.32 -19.84 4.06
N ARG A 75 0.74 -20.03 5.24
CA ARG A 75 1.09 -21.14 6.15
C ARG A 75 0.93 -22.49 5.43
N ASN A 76 1.92 -23.35 5.59
CA ASN A 76 2.03 -24.67 4.95
C ASN A 76 2.23 -24.66 3.43
N GLU A 77 2.54 -23.52 2.81
CA GLU A 77 2.93 -23.46 1.39
C GLU A 77 4.44 -23.67 1.21
N SER A 78 4.83 -24.13 0.01
CA SER A 78 6.24 -24.26 -0.34
C SER A 78 6.91 -22.88 -0.48
N CYS A 79 8.16 -22.80 -0.04
CA CYS A 79 8.96 -21.57 -0.05
C CYS A 79 10.44 -21.87 -0.28
N GLY A 80 11.22 -20.85 -0.64
CA GLY A 80 12.66 -21.01 -0.88
C GLY A 80 12.97 -21.72 -2.21
N GLY A 81 13.80 -22.76 -2.17
CA GLY A 81 14.34 -23.40 -3.37
C GLY A 81 15.48 -22.61 -4.03
N VAL A 82 16.07 -23.17 -5.08
CA VAL A 82 17.14 -22.53 -5.86
C VAL A 82 16.67 -21.16 -6.35
N PHE A 83 17.43 -20.10 -6.06
CA PHE A 83 17.07 -18.70 -6.34
C PHE A 83 15.75 -18.20 -5.72
N GLY A 84 15.16 -18.91 -4.75
CA GLY A 84 13.89 -18.49 -4.15
C GLY A 84 12.67 -18.66 -5.07
N LEU A 85 12.73 -19.58 -6.04
CA LEU A 85 11.65 -19.84 -7.01
C LEU A 85 10.31 -20.22 -6.35
N HIS A 86 10.34 -20.86 -5.18
CA HIS A 86 9.13 -21.18 -4.43
C HIS A 86 8.57 -19.99 -3.66
N GLY A 87 9.23 -18.84 -3.68
CA GLY A 87 8.74 -17.58 -3.13
C GLY A 87 9.02 -17.40 -1.64
N THR A 88 8.55 -16.26 -1.14
CA THR A 88 8.82 -15.75 0.20
C THR A 88 7.58 -15.87 1.07
N CYS A 89 7.73 -16.36 2.29
CA CYS A 89 6.63 -16.50 3.25
C CYS A 89 6.07 -15.14 3.71
N ASP A 90 4.80 -15.15 4.12
CA ASP A 90 4.09 -13.98 4.63
C ASP A 90 4.58 -13.53 6.02
N ARG A 91 4.15 -12.34 6.45
CA ARG A 91 4.42 -11.81 7.79
C ARG A 91 3.98 -12.81 8.85
N GLY A 92 4.88 -13.19 9.75
CA GLY A 92 4.59 -14.21 10.77
C GLY A 92 5.11 -15.60 10.44
N LEU A 93 5.57 -15.82 9.22
CA LEU A 93 6.01 -17.12 8.74
C LEU A 93 7.50 -17.09 8.42
N ARG A 94 8.16 -18.23 8.64
CA ARG A 94 9.54 -18.47 8.22
C ARG A 94 9.59 -19.68 7.31
N CYS A 95 10.48 -19.66 6.32
CA CYS A 95 10.69 -20.81 5.47
C CYS A 95 11.53 -21.85 6.20
N VAL A 96 10.91 -22.98 6.57
CA VAL A 96 11.58 -24.07 7.30
C VAL A 96 11.98 -25.14 6.30
N ILE A 97 13.28 -25.32 6.13
CA ILE A 97 13.87 -26.40 5.36
C ILE A 97 14.20 -27.54 6.32
N ARG A 98 13.68 -28.74 6.05
CA ARG A 98 13.97 -29.93 6.86
C ARG A 98 15.13 -30.71 6.21
N PRO A 99 16.10 -31.22 6.98
CA PRO A 99 17.18 -32.02 6.43
C PRO A 99 16.62 -33.27 5.72
N PRO A 100 17.21 -33.69 4.59
CA PRO A 100 16.88 -34.99 4.00
C PRO A 100 17.27 -36.12 4.96
N GLU A 101 16.49 -37.20 4.97
CA GLU A 101 16.69 -38.36 5.88
C GLU A 101 18.06 -39.04 5.73
N ASN A 102 18.76 -38.78 4.61
CA ASN A 102 20.07 -39.37 4.29
C ASN A 102 21.26 -38.69 5.00
N GLY A 103 21.03 -37.66 5.82
CA GLY A 103 22.09 -37.02 6.61
C GLY A 103 22.99 -36.05 5.83
N ASP A 104 22.61 -35.67 4.61
CA ASP A 104 23.27 -34.61 3.85
C ASP A 104 23.04 -33.23 4.49
N GLY A 105 24.05 -32.35 4.41
CA GLY A 105 23.97 -30.99 4.93
C GLY A 105 23.03 -30.09 4.12
N ILE A 106 22.32 -29.19 4.79
CA ILE A 106 21.37 -28.24 4.18
C ILE A 106 22.17 -27.16 3.43
N THR A 107 21.96 -27.04 2.13
CA THR A 107 22.63 -26.06 1.26
C THR A 107 21.88 -24.73 1.17
N GLN A 108 20.71 -24.59 1.80
CA GLN A 108 19.78 -23.44 1.72
C GLN A 108 19.08 -23.27 0.36
N HIS A 109 19.30 -24.20 -0.57
CA HIS A 109 18.69 -24.20 -1.91
C HIS A 109 17.51 -25.18 -2.00
N GLU A 110 17.20 -25.88 -0.91
CA GLU A 110 16.10 -26.82 -0.84
C GLU A 110 14.76 -26.10 -0.68
N VAL A 111 13.70 -26.80 -1.08
CA VAL A 111 12.32 -26.34 -0.89
C VAL A 111 11.93 -26.52 0.57
N GLY A 112 11.56 -25.42 1.22
CA GLY A 112 11.03 -25.41 2.58
C GLY A 112 9.51 -25.28 2.61
N VAL A 113 8.98 -25.21 3.83
CA VAL A 113 7.56 -24.96 4.09
C VAL A 113 7.41 -23.74 4.99
N CYS A 114 6.44 -22.87 4.69
CA CYS A 114 6.14 -21.71 5.52
C CYS A 114 5.49 -22.14 6.83
N GLU A 115 6.23 -22.06 7.92
CA GLU A 115 5.74 -22.36 9.27
C GLU A 115 5.72 -21.09 10.12
N GLU A 116 4.93 -21.09 11.20
CA GLU A 116 4.92 -19.99 12.17
C GLU A 116 6.33 -19.73 12.70
N SER A 117 6.80 -18.50 12.51
CA SER A 117 8.02 -18.02 13.14
C SER A 117 7.72 -17.75 14.61
N ARG A 118 7.80 -18.79 15.44
CA ARG A 118 7.84 -18.62 16.90
C ARG A 118 9.29 -18.38 17.30
N PRO A 119 9.70 -17.12 17.58
CA PRO A 119 11.04 -16.87 18.10
C PRO A 119 11.20 -17.56 19.46
N ASP A 120 12.41 -18.05 19.75
CA ASP A 120 12.72 -18.56 21.09
C ASP A 120 12.82 -17.39 22.08
N CYS A 121 11.77 -17.21 22.88
CA CYS A 121 11.66 -16.12 23.84
C CYS A 121 12.18 -16.48 25.25
N SER A 122 12.78 -17.66 25.42
CA SER A 122 13.27 -18.14 26.72
C SER A 122 14.28 -17.21 27.40
N LYS A 123 15.02 -16.41 26.61
CA LYS A 123 16.03 -15.45 27.08
C LYS A 123 15.59 -13.98 26.97
N ALA A 124 14.38 -13.71 26.47
CA ALA A 124 13.92 -12.35 26.26
C ALA A 124 13.61 -11.66 27.61
N ARG A 125 14.13 -10.44 27.78
CA ARG A 125 13.78 -9.54 28.88
C ARG A 125 13.12 -8.32 28.26
N CYS A 126 11.80 -8.20 28.44
CA CYS A 126 11.05 -7.09 27.85
C CYS A 126 10.97 -5.92 28.80
N GLU A 127 11.09 -4.71 28.25
CA GLU A 127 10.86 -3.48 28.98
C GLU A 127 9.37 -3.39 29.36
N VAL A 128 9.10 -3.26 30.66
CA VAL A 128 7.73 -3.18 31.15
C VAL A 128 7.30 -1.72 31.15
N GLN A 129 6.57 -1.33 30.11
CA GLN A 129 5.93 -0.02 30.07
C GLN A 129 4.46 -0.15 30.47
N PHE A 130 4.05 0.62 31.49
CA PHE A 130 2.64 0.67 31.90
C PHE A 130 1.79 1.34 30.83
N SER A 131 0.58 0.82 30.61
CA SER A 131 -0.35 1.43 29.68
C SER A 131 -0.75 2.84 30.14
N PRO A 132 -0.61 3.87 29.27
CA PRO A 132 -0.99 5.23 29.63
C PRO A 132 -2.51 5.35 29.75
N ARG A 133 -2.97 6.29 30.60
CA ARG A 133 -4.38 6.70 30.60
C ARG A 133 -4.61 7.70 29.46
N CYS A 134 -5.51 7.36 28.54
CA CYS A 134 -5.83 8.23 27.43
C CYS A 134 -6.89 9.29 27.80
N PRO A 135 -6.81 10.49 27.20
CA PRO A 135 -7.86 11.51 27.29
C PRO A 135 -9.14 11.06 26.57
N GLU A 136 -10.28 11.72 26.85
CA GLU A 136 -11.60 11.30 26.35
C GLU A 136 -11.71 11.32 24.81
N ASP A 137 -10.96 12.20 24.16
CA ASP A 137 -10.90 12.34 22.70
C ASP A 137 -10.02 11.28 22.01
N SER A 138 -9.50 10.34 22.80
CA SER A 138 -8.51 9.37 22.38
C SER A 138 -8.85 7.96 22.86
N VAL A 139 -8.39 6.96 22.12
CA VAL A 139 -8.55 5.54 22.45
C VAL A 139 -7.18 4.90 22.71
N LEU A 140 -7.12 4.03 23.72
CA LEU A 140 -5.93 3.24 24.01
C LEU A 140 -5.84 2.10 23.00
N ILE A 141 -4.74 2.06 22.26
CA ILE A 141 -4.35 0.90 21.46
C ILE A 141 -3.31 0.13 22.25
N GLU A 142 -3.67 -1.11 22.62
CA GLU A 142 -2.76 -1.99 23.32
C GLU A 142 -1.56 -2.37 22.46
N GLY A 143 -0.43 -2.57 23.14
CA GLY A 143 0.79 -3.04 22.54
C GLY A 143 0.64 -4.44 21.96
N TYR A 144 1.24 -4.69 20.80
CA TYR A 144 1.30 -6.03 20.22
C TYR A 144 2.74 -6.43 19.93
N ALA A 145 3.03 -7.72 19.97
CA ALA A 145 4.31 -8.27 19.54
C ALA A 145 4.22 -8.63 18.04
N PRO A 146 4.99 -7.99 17.16
CA PRO A 146 5.02 -8.37 15.75
C PRO A 146 5.68 -9.73 15.57
N ALA A 147 5.35 -10.37 14.43
CA ALA A 147 5.94 -11.61 13.95
C ALA A 147 7.47 -11.70 14.14
N GLY A 148 7.96 -12.77 14.78
CA GLY A 148 9.40 -12.99 14.96
C GLY A 148 10.05 -12.14 16.06
N GLN A 149 9.30 -11.31 16.77
CA GLN A 149 9.77 -10.59 17.97
C GLN A 149 9.11 -11.14 19.23
N CYS A 150 9.84 -11.09 20.35
CA CYS A 150 9.35 -11.59 21.64
C CYS A 150 8.67 -10.51 22.49
N CYS A 151 9.10 -9.25 22.35
CA CYS A 151 8.62 -8.19 23.21
C CYS A 151 7.51 -7.38 22.53
N PRO A 152 6.40 -7.12 23.25
CA PRO A 152 5.33 -6.29 22.72
C PRO A 152 5.81 -4.84 22.56
N LEU A 153 5.32 -4.19 21.52
CA LEU A 153 5.43 -2.73 21.40
C LEU A 153 4.64 -2.07 22.54
N PRO A 154 5.01 -0.85 22.97
CA PRO A 154 4.27 -0.16 24.00
C PRO A 154 2.89 0.28 23.52
N SER A 155 1.93 0.29 24.45
CA SER A 155 0.59 0.81 24.18
C SER A 155 0.62 2.32 23.99
N ARG A 156 -0.27 2.83 23.14
CA ARG A 156 -0.31 4.25 22.76
C ARG A 156 -1.73 4.75 22.61
N CYS A 157 -1.92 6.03 22.89
CA CYS A 157 -3.19 6.70 22.63
C CYS A 157 -3.24 7.13 21.16
N VAL A 158 -4.40 6.95 20.53
CA VAL A 158 -4.68 7.41 19.16
C VAL A 158 -5.98 8.19 19.18
N CYS A 159 -6.09 9.23 18.35
CA CYS A 159 -7.31 10.04 18.27
C CYS A 159 -8.55 9.21 17.93
N ARG A 160 -9.68 9.57 18.54
CA ARG A 160 -11.01 9.05 18.25
C ARG A 160 -11.89 10.17 17.66
N PRO A 161 -11.92 10.35 16.32
CA PRO A 161 -12.67 11.44 15.69
C PRO A 161 -14.17 11.41 15.95
N SER A 162 -14.75 10.23 16.16
CA SER A 162 -16.18 10.06 16.46
C SER A 162 -16.58 10.54 17.86
N GLY A 163 -15.61 10.84 18.74
CA GLY A 163 -15.85 11.42 20.06
C GLY A 163 -15.93 12.96 20.06
N CYS A 164 -15.67 13.62 18.93
CA CYS A 164 -15.67 15.08 18.87
C CYS A 164 -17.08 15.65 18.95
N LEU A 165 -17.38 16.34 20.05
CA LEU A 165 -18.64 17.04 20.26
C LEU A 165 -18.72 18.30 19.39
N ARG A 166 -19.70 18.35 18.49
CA ARG A 166 -19.99 19.56 17.71
C ARG A 166 -20.70 20.58 18.60
N LYS A 167 -20.05 21.71 18.90
CA LYS A 167 -20.69 22.82 19.63
C LYS A 167 -21.76 23.49 18.76
N LEU A 168 -23.00 23.44 19.23
CA LEU A 168 -24.12 24.19 18.64
C LEU A 168 -24.33 25.46 19.47
N CYS A 169 -24.20 26.62 18.84
CA CYS A 169 -24.49 27.89 19.49
C CYS A 169 -25.98 28.21 19.44
N GLN A 170 -26.45 29.00 20.40
CA GLN A 170 -27.80 29.58 20.36
C GLN A 170 -27.94 30.55 19.17
N PRO A 171 -29.17 30.79 18.68
CA PRO A 171 -29.43 31.83 17.68
C PRO A 171 -28.84 33.19 18.10
N GLY A 172 -28.26 33.92 17.13
CA GLY A 172 -27.58 35.20 17.39
C GLY A 172 -26.11 35.10 17.82
N HIS A 173 -25.56 33.89 17.90
CA HIS A 173 -24.14 33.65 18.16
C HIS A 173 -23.51 32.87 17.00
N LEU A 174 -22.29 33.27 16.61
CA LEU A 174 -21.51 32.55 15.61
C LEU A 174 -20.57 31.56 16.30
N THR A 175 -20.44 30.37 15.71
CA THR A 175 -19.39 29.42 16.07
C THR A 175 -18.08 29.90 15.47
N ILE A 176 -17.09 30.20 16.31
CA ILE A 176 -15.76 30.63 15.87
C ILE A 176 -14.77 29.54 16.26
N LEU A 177 -13.96 29.12 15.29
CA LEU A 177 -12.86 28.20 15.53
C LEU A 177 -11.77 28.92 16.33
N VAL A 178 -11.51 28.42 17.55
CA VAL A 178 -10.48 28.96 18.45
C VAL A 178 -9.16 28.22 18.25
N THR A 179 -9.21 26.89 18.14
CA THR A 179 -8.01 26.07 18.01
C THR A 179 -8.28 24.92 17.05
N LYS A 180 -7.36 24.72 16.10
CA LYS A 180 -7.38 23.57 15.20
C LYS A 180 -6.89 22.32 15.92
N ALA A 181 -7.53 21.19 15.63
CA ALA A 181 -7.05 19.88 16.01
C ALA A 181 -5.63 19.66 15.50
N THR A 182 -4.75 19.19 16.38
CA THR A 182 -3.35 18.90 16.04
C THR A 182 -3.18 17.44 15.61
N GLY A 183 -4.20 16.61 15.79
CA GLY A 183 -4.15 15.17 15.56
C GLY A 183 -3.36 14.42 16.65
N ARG A 184 -3.04 15.09 17.76
CA ARG A 184 -2.39 14.50 18.93
C ARG A 184 -3.44 14.11 19.97
N PRO A 185 -3.24 12.99 20.70
CA PRO A 185 -4.13 12.61 21.80
C PRO A 185 -4.29 13.73 22.83
N GLY A 186 -5.53 14.15 23.11
CA GLY A 186 -5.86 15.29 23.97
C GLY A 186 -6.15 16.60 23.23
N GLU A 187 -5.80 16.67 21.94
CA GLU A 187 -6.05 17.79 21.03
C GLU A 187 -6.59 17.27 19.68
N CYS A 188 -7.38 16.20 19.72
CA CYS A 188 -7.89 15.53 18.53
C CYS A 188 -9.05 16.26 17.87
N CYS A 189 -9.70 17.19 18.58
CA CYS A 189 -10.91 17.88 18.12
C CYS A 189 -10.68 19.38 17.96
N ASP A 190 -11.31 19.97 16.94
CA ASP A 190 -11.36 21.44 16.77
C ASP A 190 -12.11 22.05 17.95
N LEU A 191 -11.56 23.11 18.55
CA LEU A 191 -12.19 23.84 19.65
C LEU A 191 -12.96 25.04 19.10
N TYR A 192 -14.27 25.09 19.37
CA TYR A 192 -15.16 26.18 18.95
C TYR A 192 -15.69 26.98 20.15
N GLU A 193 -15.78 28.29 19.98
CA GLU A 193 -16.38 29.22 20.93
C GLU A 193 -17.57 29.94 20.29
N CYS A 194 -18.61 30.18 21.08
CA CYS A 194 -19.77 30.96 20.64
C CYS A 194 -19.52 32.43 20.97
N LYS A 195 -19.43 33.29 19.95
CA LYS A 195 -19.36 34.74 20.16
C LYS A 195 -20.67 35.41 19.71
N PRO A 196 -21.18 36.37 20.48
CA PRO A 196 -22.36 37.12 20.08
C PRO A 196 -22.04 37.90 18.80
N VAL A 197 -22.98 37.90 17.88
CA VAL A 197 -22.96 38.86 16.78
C VAL A 197 -23.38 40.19 17.42
N TYR A 198 -22.41 41.04 17.79
CA TYR A 198 -22.70 42.36 18.32
C TYR A 198 -23.66 43.07 17.37
N SER A 199 -24.77 43.52 17.93
CA SER A 199 -25.96 44.04 17.27
C SER A 199 -25.64 44.98 16.12
N VAL A 200 -25.60 44.44 14.92
CA VAL A 200 -25.97 45.20 13.74
C VAL A 200 -27.45 45.51 13.88
N ASP A 201 -27.80 46.81 13.85
CA ASP A 201 -29.17 47.28 13.95
C ASP A 201 -29.88 46.98 12.62
N CYS A 202 -30.44 45.78 12.52
CA CYS A 202 -31.07 45.26 11.30
C CYS A 202 -32.49 45.80 11.08
N SER A 203 -32.92 46.78 11.88
CA SER A 203 -34.26 47.36 11.86
C SER A 203 -34.67 47.95 10.51
N ALA A 204 -33.69 48.28 9.65
CA ALA A 204 -33.91 48.82 8.31
C ALA A 204 -33.66 47.81 7.17
N VAL A 205 -33.29 46.56 7.47
CA VAL A 205 -32.91 45.57 6.46
C VAL A 205 -34.07 44.60 6.21
N GLU A 206 -34.62 44.65 5.00
CA GLU A 206 -35.65 43.69 4.58
C GLU A 206 -34.99 42.46 3.95
N CYS A 207 -35.08 41.32 4.63
CA CYS A 207 -34.45 40.08 4.18
C CYS A 207 -35.35 39.31 3.20
N PRO A 208 -34.78 38.77 2.11
CA PRO A 208 -35.53 37.92 1.19
C PRO A 208 -35.96 36.62 1.87
N LEU A 209 -37.19 36.16 1.59
CA LEU A 209 -37.69 34.87 2.08
C LEU A 209 -36.84 33.74 1.51
N VAL A 210 -36.01 33.14 2.37
CA VAL A 210 -35.19 31.98 2.00
C VAL A 210 -36.09 30.74 1.99
N HIS A 211 -36.29 30.15 0.81
CA HIS A 211 -36.87 28.82 0.70
C HIS A 211 -35.80 27.80 1.09
N GLN A 212 -36.02 27.10 2.19
CA GLN A 212 -35.12 26.05 2.67
C GLN A 212 -35.28 24.83 1.77
N GLY A 213 -34.37 24.69 0.81
CA GLY A 213 -34.37 23.58 -0.14
C GLY A 213 -33.81 22.32 0.53
N ASN A 214 -34.55 21.22 0.50
CA ASN A 214 -34.05 19.93 0.95
C ASN A 214 -32.86 19.52 0.07
N CYS A 215 -31.72 19.22 0.69
CA CYS A 215 -30.59 18.66 -0.05
C CYS A 215 -30.89 17.23 -0.55
N PRO A 216 -30.29 16.82 -1.67
CA PRO A 216 -30.34 15.43 -2.11
C PRO A 216 -29.73 14.48 -1.06
N PRO A 217 -30.09 13.18 -1.05
CA PRO A 217 -29.67 12.22 -0.02
C PRO A 217 -28.15 12.01 0.11
N ASP A 218 -27.40 12.25 -0.96
CA ASP A 218 -25.93 12.12 -1.02
C ASP A 218 -25.19 13.37 -0.54
N SER A 219 -25.94 14.37 -0.11
CA SER A 219 -25.47 15.70 0.22
C SER A 219 -26.00 16.13 1.59
N TYR A 220 -25.26 16.98 2.29
CA TYR A 220 -25.68 17.56 3.56
C TYR A 220 -25.84 19.07 3.46
N GLU A 221 -26.76 19.60 4.26
CA GLU A 221 -27.00 21.03 4.37
C GLU A 221 -25.84 21.69 5.15
N THR A 222 -25.19 22.66 4.52
CA THR A 222 -24.12 23.44 5.15
C THR A 222 -24.65 24.40 6.20
N GLN A 223 -23.76 24.89 7.07
CA GLN A 223 -24.15 25.86 8.08
C GLN A 223 -24.68 27.15 7.45
N VAL A 224 -25.70 27.72 8.07
CA VAL A 224 -26.28 29.00 7.68
C VAL A 224 -25.20 30.08 7.71
N ARG A 225 -25.03 30.78 6.60
CA ARG A 225 -24.14 31.94 6.49
C ARG A 225 -24.94 33.22 6.62
N LEU A 226 -24.29 34.29 7.06
CA LEU A 226 -24.89 35.62 7.13
C LEU A 226 -24.42 36.47 5.94
N THR A 227 -25.21 37.46 5.55
CA THR A 227 -24.77 38.54 4.65
C THR A 227 -23.59 39.30 5.25
N ALA A 228 -22.86 40.06 4.42
CA ALA A 228 -21.72 40.86 4.89
C ALA A 228 -22.08 41.82 6.04
N ASP A 229 -23.33 42.32 6.01
CA ASP A 229 -23.89 43.20 7.05
C ASP A 229 -24.38 42.45 8.29
N GLY A 230 -24.30 41.12 8.32
CA GLY A 230 -24.70 40.28 9.45
C GLY A 230 -26.21 40.17 9.69
N CYS A 231 -27.05 40.84 8.88
CA CYS A 231 -28.48 40.97 9.14
C CYS A 231 -29.38 39.91 8.53
N CYS A 232 -29.01 39.34 7.38
CA CYS A 232 -29.83 38.34 6.70
C CYS A 232 -29.11 37.00 6.63
N THR A 233 -29.84 35.92 6.90
CA THR A 233 -29.37 34.57 6.65
C THR A 233 -29.39 34.29 5.15
N LEU A 234 -28.26 33.85 4.62
CA LEU A 234 -28.16 33.38 3.25
C LEU A 234 -28.68 31.93 3.15
N PRO A 235 -29.18 31.52 1.98
CA PRO A 235 -29.57 30.14 1.73
C PRO A 235 -28.42 29.19 2.07
N THR A 236 -28.74 28.10 2.75
CA THR A 236 -27.83 26.98 2.93
C THR A 236 -27.49 26.40 1.56
N ARG A 237 -26.24 25.96 1.39
CA ARG A 237 -25.83 25.19 0.20
C ARG A 237 -25.74 23.71 0.55
N CYS A 238 -25.91 22.87 -0.45
CA CYS A 238 -25.63 21.44 -0.32
C CYS A 238 -24.14 21.18 -0.61
N GLU A 239 -23.51 20.36 0.20
CA GLU A 239 -22.18 19.80 -0.02
C GLU A 239 -22.23 18.28 0.01
N CYS A 240 -21.32 17.61 -0.70
CA CYS A 240 -21.24 16.15 -0.70
C CYS A 240 -20.93 15.61 0.71
N LEU A 241 -21.60 14.52 1.10
CA LEU A 241 -21.28 13.82 2.34
C LEU A 241 -19.82 13.32 2.37
N PRO A 242 -19.20 13.20 3.55
CA PRO A 242 -17.85 12.65 3.69
C PRO A 242 -17.72 11.26 3.06
N THR A 243 -16.54 10.97 2.51
CA THR A 243 -16.24 9.69 1.85
C THR A 243 -16.51 8.50 2.76
N GLY A 244 -17.43 7.62 2.34
CA GLY A 244 -17.81 6.39 3.07
C GLY A 244 -19.31 6.22 3.38
N VAL A 245 -20.16 7.19 3.03
CA VAL A 245 -21.62 7.11 3.23
C VAL A 245 -22.37 6.63 1.97
N CYS A 246 -21.71 6.56 0.82
CA CYS A 246 -22.31 6.08 -0.42
C CYS A 246 -22.66 4.60 -0.32
N VAL A 247 -23.94 4.27 -0.50
CA VAL A 247 -24.45 2.90 -0.42
C VAL A 247 -24.34 2.25 -1.80
N VAL A 248 -23.59 1.15 -1.89
CA VAL A 248 -23.59 0.30 -3.09
C VAL A 248 -24.90 -0.51 -3.10
N PRO A 249 -25.68 -0.51 -4.19
CA PRO A 249 -26.95 -1.23 -4.24
C PRO A 249 -26.74 -2.74 -4.14
N SER A 250 -27.60 -3.42 -3.36
CA SER A 250 -27.63 -4.88 -3.31
C SER A 250 -28.37 -5.43 -4.53
N CYS A 251 -27.65 -6.12 -5.40
CA CYS A 251 -28.20 -6.69 -6.63
C CYS A 251 -28.92 -8.04 -6.38
N PRO A 252 -29.91 -8.41 -7.24
CA PRO A 252 -30.53 -9.73 -7.21
C PRO A 252 -29.52 -10.89 -7.33
N PRO A 253 -29.84 -12.09 -6.81
CA PRO A 253 -28.95 -13.24 -6.89
C PRO A 253 -28.63 -13.61 -8.35
N GLY A 254 -27.33 -13.72 -8.66
CA GLY A 254 -26.83 -13.96 -10.02
C GLY A 254 -26.39 -12.71 -10.78
N THR A 255 -26.49 -11.53 -10.17
CA THR A 255 -26.01 -10.26 -10.71
C THR A 255 -25.10 -9.56 -9.71
N ASP A 256 -24.06 -8.89 -10.20
CA ASP A 256 -23.10 -8.14 -9.39
C ASP A 256 -23.16 -6.64 -9.73
N PRO A 257 -23.03 -5.74 -8.75
CA PRO A 257 -23.03 -4.30 -9.00
C PRO A 257 -21.72 -3.87 -9.68
N GLN A 258 -21.81 -3.41 -10.93
CA GLN A 258 -20.70 -2.82 -11.65
C GLN A 258 -20.86 -1.30 -11.67
N MET A 259 -19.77 -0.57 -11.37
CA MET A 259 -19.78 0.90 -11.43
C MET A 259 -19.87 1.35 -12.89
N VAL A 260 -20.91 2.11 -13.21
CA VAL A 260 -21.18 2.62 -14.57
C VAL A 260 -20.86 4.10 -14.73
N ALA A 261 -20.84 4.86 -13.63
CA ALA A 261 -20.41 6.26 -13.62
C ALA A 261 -19.79 6.62 -12.28
N ASN A 262 -18.72 7.39 -12.33
CA ASN A 262 -18.10 7.96 -11.13
C ASN A 262 -18.95 9.11 -10.58
N GLY A 263 -19.06 9.17 -9.26
CA GLY A 263 -19.51 10.34 -8.55
C GLY A 263 -18.57 11.51 -8.80
N ASN A 264 -19.10 12.71 -8.71
CA ASN A 264 -18.36 13.95 -8.86
C ASN A 264 -18.51 14.82 -7.60
N THR A 265 -18.11 16.08 -7.68
CA THR A 265 -18.24 17.02 -6.54
C THR A 265 -19.54 17.84 -6.57
N THR A 266 -20.53 17.45 -7.37
CA THR A 266 -21.82 18.18 -7.46
C THR A 266 -22.89 17.50 -6.61
N PRO A 267 -23.58 18.25 -5.72
CA PRO A 267 -24.68 17.73 -4.92
C PRO A 267 -25.75 17.03 -5.76
N GLY A 268 -26.13 15.81 -5.39
CA GLY A 268 -27.05 14.95 -6.16
C GLY A 268 -26.35 13.96 -7.11
N SER A 269 -25.04 14.07 -7.30
CA SER A 269 -24.22 13.10 -8.03
C SER A 269 -22.87 12.86 -7.35
N CYS A 270 -22.84 13.00 -6.02
CA CYS A 270 -21.64 12.82 -5.20
C CYS A 270 -21.18 11.37 -5.12
N CYS A 271 -22.11 10.42 -5.26
CA CYS A 271 -21.84 9.00 -5.18
C CYS A 271 -21.67 8.35 -6.55
N ASP A 272 -20.83 7.32 -6.60
CA ASP A 272 -20.70 6.46 -7.76
C ASP A 272 -22.03 5.75 -8.07
N HIS A 273 -22.36 5.65 -9.36
CA HIS A 273 -23.56 5.00 -9.83
C HIS A 273 -23.23 3.58 -10.29
N TYR A 274 -24.00 2.61 -9.78
CA TYR A 274 -23.80 1.19 -10.04
C TYR A 274 -24.99 0.60 -10.79
N GLN A 275 -24.72 -0.32 -11.70
CA GLN A 275 -25.72 -1.11 -12.41
C GLN A 275 -25.47 -2.59 -12.16
N CYS A 276 -26.53 -3.34 -11.88
CA CYS A 276 -26.43 -4.79 -11.71
C CYS A 276 -26.26 -5.43 -13.10
N VAL A 277 -25.12 -6.07 -13.31
CA VAL A 277 -24.83 -6.86 -14.52
C VAL A 277 -24.84 -8.35 -14.16
N ASN A 278 -25.22 -9.21 -15.10
CA ASN A 278 -25.17 -10.65 -14.87
C ASN A 278 -23.74 -11.04 -14.51
N GLY A 279 -23.56 -11.76 -13.39
CA GLY A 279 -22.26 -12.31 -13.03
C GLY A 279 -21.84 -13.25 -14.16
N GLU A 280 -20.88 -12.83 -14.98
CA GLU A 280 -20.31 -13.71 -15.98
C GLU A 280 -19.70 -14.87 -15.21
N THR A 281 -20.32 -16.04 -15.35
CA THR A 281 -19.66 -17.30 -15.06
C THR A 281 -18.40 -17.30 -15.92
N HIS A 282 -17.25 -17.00 -15.31
CA HIS A 282 -15.96 -17.31 -15.89
C HIS A 282 -15.93 -18.83 -16.05
N THR A 283 -16.44 -19.31 -17.17
CA THR A 283 -16.27 -20.66 -17.66
C THR A 283 -14.78 -20.83 -17.87
N HIS A 284 -14.14 -21.49 -16.91
CA HIS A 284 -12.84 -22.11 -17.11
C HIS A 284 -12.97 -23.10 -18.27
N THR A 285 -12.63 -22.68 -19.48
CA THR A 285 -12.31 -23.61 -20.56
C THR A 285 -10.99 -24.29 -20.23
N HIS A 286 -11.09 -25.60 -20.05
CA HIS A 286 -10.00 -26.56 -19.87
C HIS A 286 -9.02 -26.58 -21.04
#